data_AF-K9YZA2-F1
#
_entry.id   AF-K9YZA2-F1
#
_cell.length_a   1.000
_cell.length_b   1.000
_cell.length_c   1.000
_cell.angle_alpha   90.00
_cell.angle_beta   90.00
_cell.angle_gamma   90.00
#
_symmetry.space_group_name_H-M   'P 1'
#
loop_
_entity.id
_entity.type
_entity.pdbx_description
1 polymer ?
#
loop_
_entity_poly.entity_id
_entity_poly.type
_entity_poly.pdbx_seq_one_letter_code
_entity_poly.pdbx_strand_id
1 'polypeptide(L)'
;MGDFDNIGELMHLPLESINLVSNYSVPQFMIKIGAEAILNSHGRNWVPVIVQETSMYEYQVVSNHLVYLASKQAELERVWCFVISPEAENITQAKLLTRETFPQVNLCTADQEMIFSVLNYLSSLEGSPLKGVNVGKAAAKIANANRAIWKSFNPITKLKCGIVSDQKIKSLQKIFYLQPPPPPPLPEPVSLKTATRDEVYERLIYLKEYQIGGFEKVNIEQATTSILSADKTNWRNLKPITKLRCGIGEAKVNTLKQVFRVE
;
A
#
# COMPACT_ATOMS: atom_id res chain seq x y z
N MET A 1 32.62 8.38 -0.67
CA MET A 1 31.40 8.52 -1.48
C MET A 1 30.70 9.72 -0.88
N GLY A 2 30.66 10.84 -1.62
CA GLY A 2 30.37 12.15 -1.08
C GLY A 2 28.96 12.24 -0.50
N ASP A 3 28.87 12.87 0.67
CA ASP A 3 27.61 13.28 1.26
C ASP A 3 26.84 14.13 0.24
N PHE A 4 25.55 13.90 0.09
CA PHE A 4 24.68 14.78 -0.68
C PHE A 4 24.50 16.08 0.12
N ASP A 5 25.50 16.96 0.07
CA ASP A 5 25.69 18.10 0.97
C ASP A 5 24.52 19.10 1.00
N ASN A 6 23.66 19.11 -0.03
CA ASN A 6 22.59 20.10 -0.16
C ASN A 6 21.19 19.59 0.27
N ILE A 7 21.06 18.35 0.76
CA ILE A 7 19.73 17.81 1.14
C ILE A 7 19.12 18.64 2.28
N GLY A 8 17.87 19.06 2.09
CA GLY A 8 17.13 19.88 3.05
C GLY A 8 17.43 21.37 2.94
N GLU A 9 18.29 21.78 2.00
CA GLU A 9 18.60 23.18 1.79
C GLU A 9 17.65 23.86 0.80
N LEU A 10 17.41 25.14 1.06
CA LEU A 10 16.78 26.05 0.11
C LEU A 10 17.88 26.69 -0.75
N MET A 11 17.93 26.33 -2.03
CA MET A 11 18.94 26.79 -2.97
C MET A 11 18.35 27.70 -4.05
N HIS A 12 19.14 28.66 -4.54
CA HIS A 12 18.81 29.40 -5.76
C HIS A 12 19.58 28.77 -6.91
N LEU A 13 18.95 27.91 -7.70
CA LEU A 13 19.63 27.07 -8.71
C LEU A 13 19.47 27.64 -10.13
N PRO A 14 20.47 27.49 -11.03
CA PRO A 14 20.30 27.78 -12.46
C PRO A 14 19.12 26.99 -13.03
N LEU A 15 18.21 27.66 -13.73
CA LEU A 15 17.05 26.97 -14.30
C LEU A 15 17.47 25.94 -15.37
N GLU A 16 18.56 26.22 -16.09
CA GLU A 16 19.14 25.35 -17.10
C GLU A 16 19.67 24.02 -16.56
N SER A 17 20.00 23.93 -15.27
CA SER A 17 20.47 22.69 -14.65
C SER A 17 19.35 21.82 -14.08
N ILE A 18 18.09 22.25 -14.23
CA ILE A 18 16.91 21.56 -13.71
C ILE A 18 16.13 20.91 -14.86
N ASN A 19 16.02 19.59 -14.81
CA ASN A 19 15.33 18.79 -15.81
C ASN A 19 13.92 18.38 -15.38
N LEU A 20 13.01 18.33 -16.36
CA LEU A 20 11.66 17.79 -16.20
C LEU A 20 11.61 16.39 -16.83
N VAL A 21 11.44 15.36 -16.03
CA VAL A 21 11.41 13.96 -16.53
C VAL A 21 9.97 13.46 -16.74
N SER A 22 8.99 14.10 -16.10
CA SER A 22 7.58 13.74 -16.21
C SER A 22 6.88 14.55 -17.30
N ASN A 23 5.98 13.91 -18.05
CA ASN A 23 4.98 14.60 -18.87
C ASN A 23 3.89 15.17 -17.95
N TYR A 24 4.27 16.07 -17.04
CA TYR A 24 3.33 16.76 -16.19
C TYR A 24 2.61 17.84 -17.01
N SER A 25 1.33 17.62 -17.26
CA SER A 25 0.51 18.51 -18.09
C SER A 25 -0.23 19.51 -17.22
N VAL A 26 0.24 20.76 -17.22
CA VAL A 26 -0.50 21.90 -16.65
C VAL A 26 -1.22 22.64 -17.78
N PRO A 27 -2.51 22.98 -17.61
CA PRO A 27 -3.19 23.87 -18.55
C PRO A 27 -2.44 25.18 -18.79
N GLN A 28 -2.23 25.54 -20.06
CA GLN A 28 -1.37 26.66 -20.46
C GLN A 28 -1.74 28.00 -19.78
N PHE A 29 -3.02 28.25 -19.52
CA PHE A 29 -3.45 29.49 -18.87
C PHE A 29 -2.90 29.63 -17.44
N MET A 30 -2.77 28.52 -16.70
CA MET A 30 -2.18 28.55 -15.35
C MET A 30 -0.68 28.84 -15.41
N ILE A 31 0.03 28.31 -16.40
CA ILE A 31 1.46 28.60 -16.61
C ILE A 31 1.66 30.10 -16.88
N LYS A 32 0.84 30.68 -17.77
CA LYS A 32 0.92 32.12 -18.12
C LYS A 32 0.63 33.01 -16.91
N ILE A 33 -0.46 32.78 -16.20
CA ILE A 33 -0.81 33.55 -14.99
C ILE A 33 0.26 33.39 -13.91
N GLY A 34 0.80 32.18 -13.74
CA GLY A 34 1.90 31.92 -12.81
C GLY A 34 3.17 32.70 -13.17
N ALA A 35 3.53 32.75 -14.45
CA ALA A 35 4.68 33.51 -14.93
C ALA A 35 4.50 35.02 -14.69
N GLU A 36 3.31 35.56 -14.99
CA GLU A 36 2.96 36.96 -14.69
C GLU A 36 3.07 37.26 -13.19
N ALA A 37 2.58 36.37 -12.33
CA ALA A 37 2.69 36.53 -10.87
C ALA A 37 4.15 36.54 -10.39
N ILE A 38 5.01 35.70 -10.96
CA ILE A 38 6.46 35.68 -10.68
C ILE A 38 7.10 37.01 -11.10
N LEU A 39 6.82 37.50 -12.30
CA LEU A 39 7.37 38.76 -12.82
C LEU A 39 6.91 39.96 -11.98
N ASN A 40 5.63 40.01 -11.60
CA ASN A 40 5.07 41.02 -10.69
C ASN A 40 5.71 40.97 -9.29
N SER A 41 6.29 39.83 -8.92
CA SER A 41 7.03 39.61 -7.68
C SER A 41 8.54 39.84 -7.84
N HIS A 42 8.94 40.64 -8.84
CA HIS A 42 10.35 40.92 -9.17
C HIS A 42 11.15 39.66 -9.51
N GLY A 43 10.54 38.70 -10.21
CA GLY A 43 11.19 37.47 -10.66
C GLY A 43 11.41 36.42 -9.56
N ARG A 44 10.72 36.52 -8.42
CA ARG A 44 10.88 35.59 -7.29
C ARG A 44 9.75 34.56 -7.24
N ASN A 45 10.10 33.27 -7.27
CA ASN A 45 9.18 32.19 -6.93
C ASN A 45 9.19 31.93 -5.41
N TRP A 46 8.23 32.52 -4.68
CA TRP A 46 8.14 32.34 -3.22
C TRP A 46 7.72 30.94 -2.79
N VAL A 47 7.16 30.15 -3.71
CA VAL A 47 7.03 28.71 -3.56
C VAL A 47 8.22 28.06 -4.27
N PRO A 48 9.07 27.30 -3.56
CA PRO A 48 10.23 26.67 -4.18
C PRO A 48 9.81 25.47 -5.06
N VAL A 49 10.59 25.23 -6.11
CA VAL A 49 10.52 23.97 -6.86
C VAL A 49 11.17 22.88 -6.00
N ILE A 50 10.49 21.74 -5.81
CA ILE A 50 11.11 20.63 -5.08
C ILE A 50 11.89 19.80 -6.10
N VAL A 51 13.18 19.61 -5.84
CA VAL A 51 14.10 18.92 -6.76
C VAL A 51 14.89 17.83 -6.04
N GLN A 52 15.38 16.87 -6.80
CA GLN A 52 16.42 15.94 -6.38
C GLN A 52 17.68 16.17 -7.20
N GLU A 53 18.85 15.98 -6.61
CA GLU A 53 20.12 15.98 -7.35
C GLU A 53 20.30 14.62 -8.03
N THR A 54 20.51 14.61 -9.35
CA THR A 54 20.68 13.39 -10.16
C THR A 54 22.14 13.13 -10.51
N SER A 55 22.93 14.20 -10.62
CA SER A 55 24.38 14.17 -10.80
C SER A 55 24.96 15.49 -10.29
N MET A 56 26.28 15.66 -10.31
CA MET A 56 26.92 16.85 -9.77
C MET A 56 26.38 18.13 -10.45
N TYR A 57 25.68 18.96 -9.67
CA TYR A 57 25.02 20.19 -10.13
C TYR A 57 23.87 19.99 -11.15
N GLU A 58 23.40 18.76 -11.36
CA GLU A 58 22.22 18.48 -12.18
C GLU A 58 21.06 18.05 -11.32
N TYR A 59 19.90 18.65 -11.57
CA TYR A 59 18.72 18.46 -10.75
C TYR A 59 17.54 18.01 -11.60
N GLN A 60 16.59 17.39 -10.92
CA GLN A 60 15.34 16.96 -11.52
C GLN A 60 14.16 17.45 -10.69
N VAL A 61 13.15 17.99 -11.36
CA VAL A 61 11.89 18.37 -10.72
C VAL A 61 11.20 17.13 -10.16
N VAL A 62 10.93 17.18 -8.86
CA VAL A 62 10.16 16.17 -8.13
C VAL A 62 8.72 16.61 -7.94
N SER A 63 8.51 17.88 -7.59
CA SER A 63 7.20 18.42 -7.22
C SER A 63 7.16 19.95 -7.37
N ASN A 64 5.97 20.54 -7.30
CA ASN A 64 5.67 21.93 -7.67
C ASN A 64 5.97 22.21 -9.17
N HIS A 65 5.54 21.32 -10.05
CA HIS A 65 5.80 21.40 -11.50
C HIS A 65 5.24 22.69 -12.14
N LEU A 66 4.08 23.19 -11.67
CA LEU A 66 3.56 24.48 -12.14
C LEU A 66 4.54 25.63 -11.87
N VAL A 67 5.22 25.63 -10.72
CA VAL A 67 6.22 26.65 -10.38
C VAL A 67 7.37 26.60 -11.37
N TYR A 68 7.93 25.41 -11.61
CA TYR A 68 9.00 25.24 -12.59
C TYR A 68 8.58 25.70 -13.99
N LEU A 69 7.40 25.28 -14.47
CA LEU A 69 6.90 25.67 -15.79
C LEU A 69 6.64 27.18 -15.89
N ALA A 70 6.10 27.79 -14.84
CA ALA A 70 5.88 29.23 -14.76
C ALA A 70 7.20 30.00 -14.75
N SER A 71 8.20 29.54 -13.98
CA SER A 71 9.54 30.14 -13.97
C SER A 71 10.23 30.05 -15.32
N LYS A 72 10.06 28.93 -16.03
CA LYS A 72 10.55 28.77 -17.41
C LYS A 72 9.83 29.69 -18.39
N GLN A 73 8.52 29.84 -18.25
CA GLN A 73 7.72 30.76 -19.06
C GLN A 73 8.04 32.25 -18.76
N ALA A 74 8.49 32.56 -17.55
CA ALA A 74 8.97 33.87 -17.13
C ALA A 74 10.44 34.13 -17.46
N GLU A 75 11.12 33.18 -18.13
CA GLU A 75 12.52 33.30 -18.56
C GLU A 75 13.50 33.61 -17.41
N LEU A 76 13.25 33.03 -16.23
CA LEU A 76 14.16 33.20 -15.09
C LEU A 76 15.48 32.46 -15.34
N GLU A 77 16.61 33.14 -15.10
CA GLU A 77 17.94 32.50 -15.11
C GLU A 77 18.11 31.50 -13.96
N ARG A 78 17.51 31.79 -12.80
CA ARG A 78 17.65 31.01 -11.57
C ARG A 78 16.33 30.96 -10.80
N VAL A 79 16.09 29.85 -10.11
CA VAL A 79 14.85 29.60 -9.36
C VAL A 79 15.14 29.10 -7.95
N TRP A 80 14.28 29.48 -7.00
CA TRP A 80 14.36 28.94 -5.64
C TRP A 80 13.87 27.49 -5.62
N CYS A 81 14.69 26.62 -5.05
CA CYS A 81 14.51 25.19 -5.02
C CYS A 81 14.70 24.65 -3.61
N PHE A 82 13.94 23.62 -3.25
CA PHE A 82 14.19 22.82 -2.05
C PHE A 82 14.71 21.46 -2.49
N VAL A 83 15.94 21.13 -2.08
CA VAL A 83 16.59 19.88 -2.48
C VAL A 83 16.22 18.77 -1.51
N ILE A 84 15.75 17.64 -2.02
CA ILE A 84 15.38 16.47 -1.22
C ILE A 84 16.27 15.27 -1.55
N SER A 85 16.35 14.34 -0.61
CA SER A 85 16.92 13.01 -0.84
C SER A 85 16.17 12.28 -1.98
N PRO A 86 16.87 11.58 -2.89
CA PRO A 86 16.28 10.90 -4.04
C PRO A 86 15.55 9.59 -3.69
N GLU A 87 15.39 9.26 -2.41
CA GLU A 87 14.64 8.08 -1.98
C GLU A 87 13.16 8.17 -2.39
N ALA A 88 12.61 7.04 -2.87
CA ALA A 88 11.25 6.98 -3.41
C ALA A 88 10.17 7.42 -2.39
N GLU A 89 10.39 7.18 -1.11
CA GLU A 89 9.48 7.58 -0.03
C GLU A 89 9.41 9.11 0.12
N ASN A 90 10.55 9.80 0.03
CA ASN A 90 10.65 11.26 0.10
C ASN A 90 10.01 11.91 -1.12
N ILE A 91 10.25 11.37 -2.32
CA ILE A 91 9.59 11.80 -3.56
C ILE A 91 8.07 11.66 -3.46
N THR A 92 7.60 10.51 -2.96
CA THR A 92 6.17 10.23 -2.79
C THR A 92 5.54 11.19 -1.78
N GLN A 93 6.21 11.43 -0.65
CA GLN A 93 5.77 12.38 0.35
C GLN A 93 5.69 13.80 -0.22
N ALA A 94 6.72 14.27 -0.92
CA ALA A 94 6.76 15.60 -1.51
C ALA A 94 5.60 15.82 -2.50
N LYS A 95 5.30 14.84 -3.36
CA LYS A 95 4.17 14.90 -4.30
C LYS A 95 2.81 14.84 -3.60
N LEU A 96 2.71 14.08 -2.50
CA LEU A 96 1.48 13.99 -1.71
C LEU A 96 1.17 15.34 -1.04
N LEU A 97 2.16 15.95 -0.39
CA LEU A 97 1.97 17.19 0.38
C LEU A 97 1.73 18.41 -0.51
N THR A 98 2.26 18.43 -1.73
CA THR A 98 1.95 19.46 -2.74
C THR A 98 0.68 19.16 -3.55
N ARG A 99 -0.01 18.06 -3.25
CA ARG A 99 -1.24 17.60 -3.92
C ARG A 99 -1.09 17.27 -5.40
N GLU A 100 0.13 16.96 -5.84
CA GLU A 100 0.37 16.47 -7.21
C GLU A 100 0.09 14.98 -7.36
N THR A 101 0.14 14.23 -6.26
CA THR A 101 -0.39 12.87 -6.18
C THR A 101 -1.50 12.79 -5.17
N PHE A 102 -2.58 12.08 -5.52
CA PHE A 102 -3.71 11.89 -4.62
C PHE A 102 -3.38 10.83 -3.54
N PRO A 103 -3.77 11.03 -2.27
CA PRO A 103 -3.53 10.04 -1.22
C PRO A 103 -4.17 8.69 -1.56
N GLN A 104 -3.43 7.62 -1.32
CA GLN A 104 -3.93 6.25 -1.41
C GLN A 104 -3.94 5.58 -0.05
N VAL A 105 -5.00 4.82 0.24
CA VAL A 105 -5.21 4.17 1.54
C VAL A 105 -5.39 2.66 1.34
N ASN A 106 -4.62 1.86 2.08
CA ASN A 106 -4.78 0.42 2.03
C ASN A 106 -6.03 0.00 2.81
N LEU A 107 -7.09 -0.39 2.11
CA LEU A 107 -8.32 -0.85 2.76
C LEU A 107 -8.16 -2.23 3.40
N CYS A 108 -7.05 -2.95 3.24
CA CYS A 108 -6.83 -4.18 4.00
C CYS A 108 -6.41 -3.92 5.46
N THR A 109 -5.79 -2.76 5.74
CA THR A 109 -5.18 -2.46 7.05
C THR A 109 -5.70 -1.16 7.69
N ALA A 110 -6.38 -0.29 6.93
CA ALA A 110 -6.94 0.95 7.47
C ALA A 110 -7.88 0.69 8.66
N ASP A 111 -7.79 1.55 9.68
CA ASP A 111 -8.71 1.55 10.81
C ASP A 111 -10.08 2.18 10.45
N GLN A 112 -11.04 2.12 11.39
CA GLN A 112 -12.38 2.61 11.16
C GLN A 112 -12.43 4.13 10.92
N GLU A 113 -11.60 4.91 11.61
CA GLU A 113 -11.58 6.37 11.54
C GLU A 113 -11.08 6.85 10.17
N MET A 114 -10.02 6.23 9.67
CA MET A 114 -9.49 6.45 8.33
C MET A 114 -10.53 6.08 7.27
N ILE A 115 -11.19 4.91 7.42
CA ILE A 115 -12.26 4.50 6.49
C ILE A 115 -13.40 5.51 6.49
N PHE A 116 -13.83 5.95 7.68
CA PHE A 116 -14.88 6.96 7.82
C PHE A 116 -14.49 8.27 7.13
N SER A 117 -13.28 8.77 7.37
CA SER A 117 -12.79 10.04 6.83
C SER A 117 -12.77 10.03 5.31
N VAL A 118 -12.26 8.95 4.70
CA VAL A 118 -12.24 8.79 3.24
C VAL A 118 -13.65 8.67 2.66
N LEU A 119 -14.53 7.88 3.27
CA LEU A 119 -15.91 7.75 2.81
C LEU A 119 -16.69 9.08 2.93
N ASN A 120 -16.45 9.85 3.98
CA ASN A 120 -17.05 11.16 4.19
C ASN A 120 -16.61 12.15 3.10
N TYR A 121 -15.29 12.21 2.85
CA TYR A 121 -14.73 12.99 1.76
C TYR A 121 -15.37 12.61 0.42
N LEU A 122 -15.34 11.32 0.05
CA LEU A 122 -15.90 10.86 -1.21
C LEU A 122 -17.40 11.15 -1.33
N SER A 123 -18.16 11.10 -0.23
CA SER A 123 -19.59 11.44 -0.21
C SER A 123 -19.85 12.94 -0.40
N SER A 124 -18.94 13.80 0.07
CA SER A 124 -19.05 15.26 -0.07
C SER A 124 -18.74 15.80 -1.47
N LEU A 125 -18.09 15.01 -2.32
CA LEU A 125 -17.78 15.41 -3.69
C LEU A 125 -19.07 15.66 -4.49
N GLU A 126 -19.07 16.73 -5.29
CA GLU A 126 -20.16 17.02 -6.20
C GLU A 126 -20.37 15.85 -7.18
N GLY A 127 -21.64 15.47 -7.41
CA GLY A 127 -21.97 14.33 -8.27
C GLY A 127 -21.55 12.96 -7.72
N SER A 128 -21.15 12.87 -6.45
CA SER A 128 -20.65 11.60 -5.88
C SER A 128 -21.69 10.48 -5.95
N PRO A 129 -21.32 9.30 -6.48
CA PRO A 129 -22.13 8.09 -6.39
C PRO A 129 -22.41 7.64 -4.96
N LEU A 130 -21.61 8.08 -3.97
CA LEU A 130 -21.79 7.75 -2.56
C LEU A 130 -22.81 8.66 -1.86
N LYS A 131 -23.40 9.64 -2.54
CA LYS A 131 -24.42 10.51 -1.97
C LYS A 131 -25.59 9.66 -1.44
N GLY A 132 -26.01 9.93 -0.19
CA GLY A 132 -27.06 9.18 0.50
C GLY A 132 -26.60 7.86 1.17
N VAL A 133 -25.34 7.47 1.05
CA VAL A 133 -24.78 6.38 1.87
C VAL A 133 -24.63 6.87 3.31
N ASN A 134 -25.12 6.08 4.28
CA ASN A 134 -24.82 6.34 5.70
C ASN A 134 -23.35 5.99 5.97
N VAL A 135 -22.50 7.02 5.97
CA VAL A 135 -21.04 6.90 6.08
C VAL A 135 -20.62 6.18 7.36
N GLY A 136 -21.20 6.55 8.51
CA GLY A 136 -20.88 5.91 9.80
C GLY A 136 -21.17 4.41 9.81
N LYS A 137 -22.36 4.02 9.33
CA LYS A 137 -22.74 2.61 9.20
C LYS A 137 -21.85 1.87 8.22
N ALA A 138 -21.47 2.51 7.10
CA ALA A 138 -20.62 1.89 6.10
C ALA A 138 -19.20 1.67 6.63
N ALA A 139 -18.60 2.68 7.26
CA ALA A 139 -17.27 2.61 7.83
C ALA A 139 -17.16 1.50 8.89
N ALA A 140 -18.10 1.46 9.85
CA ALA A 140 -18.12 0.43 10.88
C ALA A 140 -18.25 -0.99 10.29
N LYS A 141 -19.13 -1.17 9.30
CA LYS A 141 -19.32 -2.49 8.65
C LYS A 141 -18.10 -2.95 7.86
N ILE A 142 -17.44 -2.02 7.17
CA ILE A 142 -16.22 -2.33 6.42
C ILE A 142 -15.09 -2.63 7.39
N ALA A 143 -14.90 -1.80 8.42
CA ALA A 143 -13.85 -1.98 9.43
C ALA A 143 -13.94 -3.34 10.12
N ASN A 144 -15.15 -3.78 10.48
CA ASN A 144 -15.41 -5.06 11.16
C ASN A 144 -15.36 -6.30 10.25
N ALA A 145 -15.19 -6.15 8.94
CA ALA A 145 -15.05 -7.28 8.04
C ALA A 145 -13.61 -7.83 8.09
N ASN A 146 -13.43 -9.13 7.80
CA ASN A 146 -12.11 -9.72 7.60
C ASN A 146 -11.52 -9.25 6.26
N ARG A 147 -10.93 -8.05 6.26
CA ARG A 147 -10.35 -7.36 5.09
C ARG A 147 -8.92 -7.75 4.78
N ALA A 148 -8.22 -8.38 5.72
CA ALA A 148 -6.82 -8.79 5.56
C ALA A 148 -6.61 -9.72 4.35
N ILE A 149 -7.67 -10.41 3.91
CA ILE A 149 -7.63 -11.37 2.79
C ILE A 149 -8.24 -10.81 1.50
N TRP A 150 -8.70 -9.56 1.50
CA TRP A 150 -9.41 -9.00 0.35
C TRP A 150 -8.45 -8.73 -0.81
N LYS A 151 -8.77 -9.32 -1.97
CA LYS A 151 -8.08 -9.07 -3.25
C LYS A 151 -8.95 -8.28 -4.23
N SER A 152 -10.20 -8.01 -3.87
CA SER A 152 -11.15 -7.23 -4.65
C SER A 152 -12.14 -6.52 -3.72
N PHE A 153 -12.78 -5.47 -4.23
CA PHE A 153 -13.78 -4.70 -3.49
C PHE A 153 -15.17 -5.36 -3.48
N ASN A 154 -15.35 -6.46 -4.22
CA ASN A 154 -16.62 -7.19 -4.32
C ASN A 154 -17.23 -7.61 -2.98
N PRO A 155 -16.47 -7.99 -1.94
CA PRO A 155 -17.04 -8.32 -0.64
C PRO A 155 -17.84 -7.18 -0.01
N ILE A 156 -17.54 -5.92 -0.33
CA ILE A 156 -18.21 -4.74 0.25
C ILE A 156 -19.71 -4.76 -0.09
N THR A 157 -20.10 -5.19 -1.29
CA THR A 157 -21.51 -5.24 -1.72
C THR A 157 -22.34 -6.17 -0.85
N LYS A 158 -21.71 -7.17 -0.22
CA LYS A 158 -22.35 -8.15 0.66
C LYS A 158 -22.48 -7.67 2.11
N LEU A 159 -21.82 -6.58 2.49
CA LEU A 159 -21.84 -6.07 3.88
C LEU A 159 -23.14 -5.35 4.25
N LYS A 160 -24.06 -5.13 3.30
CA LYS A 160 -25.30 -4.36 3.50
C LYS A 160 -25.02 -2.95 4.07
N CYS A 161 -24.00 -2.29 3.53
CA CYS A 161 -23.52 -0.96 3.93
C CYS A 161 -23.99 0.17 2.98
N GLY A 162 -24.86 -0.12 2.01
CA GLY A 162 -25.35 0.85 1.03
C GLY A 162 -24.43 1.08 -0.17
N ILE A 163 -23.26 0.40 -0.20
CA ILE A 163 -22.31 0.39 -1.31
C ILE A 163 -22.54 -0.90 -2.10
N VAL A 164 -23.43 -0.84 -3.09
CA VAL A 164 -23.87 -2.04 -3.84
C VAL A 164 -23.69 -1.92 -5.36
N SER A 165 -23.50 -0.72 -5.89
CA SER A 165 -23.34 -0.50 -7.33
C SER A 165 -21.87 -0.37 -7.73
N ASP A 166 -21.56 -0.77 -8.96
CA ASP A 166 -20.20 -0.68 -9.51
C ASP A 166 -19.68 0.75 -9.53
N GLN A 167 -20.54 1.74 -9.75
CA GLN A 167 -20.15 3.16 -9.70
C GLN A 167 -19.67 3.56 -8.29
N LYS A 168 -20.33 3.08 -7.23
CA LYS A 168 -19.88 3.34 -5.85
C LYS A 168 -18.55 2.65 -5.57
N ILE A 169 -18.36 1.43 -6.04
CA ILE A 169 -17.08 0.70 -5.92
C ILE A 169 -15.95 1.43 -6.68
N LYS A 170 -16.20 1.87 -7.91
CA LYS A 170 -15.24 2.67 -8.69
C LYS A 170 -14.87 3.97 -7.99
N SER A 171 -15.80 4.61 -7.28
CA SER A 171 -15.48 5.79 -6.45
C SER A 171 -14.54 5.46 -5.30
N LEU A 172 -14.69 4.29 -4.65
CA LEU A 172 -13.76 3.85 -3.61
C LEU A 172 -12.36 3.62 -4.17
N GLN A 173 -12.25 2.99 -5.34
CA GLN A 173 -10.97 2.67 -6.00
C GLN A 173 -10.12 3.90 -6.38
N LYS A 174 -10.69 5.11 -6.35
CA LYS A 174 -9.93 6.35 -6.55
C LYS A 174 -8.95 6.63 -5.41
N ILE A 175 -9.24 6.13 -4.22
CA ILE A 175 -8.47 6.42 -2.99
C ILE A 175 -8.02 5.12 -2.33
N PHE A 176 -8.91 4.14 -2.22
CA PHE A 176 -8.59 2.87 -1.61
C PHE A 176 -7.89 1.94 -2.61
N TYR A 177 -6.86 1.25 -2.12
CA TYR A 177 -6.29 0.06 -2.76
C TYR A 177 -6.41 -1.14 -1.83
N LEU A 178 -6.18 -2.34 -2.38
CA LEU A 178 -6.23 -3.60 -1.63
C LEU A 178 -4.91 -4.31 -1.76
N GLN A 179 -4.13 -4.27 -0.68
CA GLN A 179 -2.93 -5.04 -0.54
C GLN A 179 -2.97 -5.74 0.82
N PRO A 180 -3.34 -7.03 0.86
CA PRO A 180 -3.21 -7.83 2.06
C PRO A 180 -1.86 -7.61 2.75
N PRO A 181 -1.82 -7.49 4.09
CA PRO A 181 -0.55 -7.45 4.79
C PRO A 181 0.24 -8.72 4.45
N PRO A 182 1.59 -8.63 4.35
CA PRO A 182 2.40 -9.81 4.16
C PRO A 182 2.12 -10.80 5.30
N PRO A 183 2.12 -12.12 5.04
CA PRO A 183 2.06 -13.09 6.12
C PRO A 183 3.23 -12.84 7.08
N PRO A 184 3.05 -13.05 8.40
CA PRO A 184 4.14 -12.98 9.33
C PRO A 184 5.22 -14.00 8.94
N PRO A 185 6.46 -13.79 9.43
CA PRO A 185 7.55 -14.73 9.19
C PRO A 185 7.11 -16.17 9.41
N LEU A 186 7.55 -17.05 8.52
CA LEU A 186 7.27 -18.48 8.62
C LEU A 186 7.76 -18.99 9.99
N PRO A 187 6.91 -19.63 10.80
CA PRO A 187 7.33 -20.17 12.09
C PRO A 187 8.39 -21.25 11.88
N GLU A 188 9.30 -21.40 12.84
CA GLU A 188 10.31 -22.45 12.77
C GLU A 188 9.66 -23.83 12.68
N PRO A 189 10.13 -24.71 11.76
CA PRO A 189 9.56 -26.04 11.61
C PRO A 189 9.74 -26.87 12.88
N VAL A 190 8.64 -27.44 13.38
CA VAL A 190 8.67 -28.32 14.56
C VAL A 190 8.65 -29.79 14.14
N SER A 191 9.30 -30.66 14.92
CA SER A 191 9.29 -32.10 14.66
C SER A 191 7.96 -32.71 15.08
N LEU A 192 7.23 -33.35 14.15
CA LEU A 192 5.97 -34.01 14.52
C LEU A 192 6.15 -35.21 15.46
N LYS A 193 7.38 -35.73 15.62
CA LYS A 193 7.66 -36.83 16.55
C LYS A 193 7.69 -36.36 18.01
N THR A 194 8.07 -35.12 18.25
CA THR A 194 8.25 -34.56 19.60
C THR A 194 7.33 -33.37 19.90
N ALA A 195 6.69 -32.79 18.87
CA ALA A 195 5.84 -31.62 19.02
C ALA A 195 4.67 -31.89 19.97
N THR A 196 4.42 -30.90 20.81
CA THR A 196 3.24 -30.80 21.67
C THR A 196 1.98 -30.55 20.86
N ARG A 197 0.82 -30.68 21.52
CA ARG A 197 -0.47 -30.35 20.90
C ARG A 197 -0.52 -28.91 20.42
N ASP A 198 -0.03 -27.99 21.23
CA ASP A 198 -0.09 -26.55 20.96
C ASP A 198 0.81 -26.19 19.79
N GLU A 199 2.03 -26.74 19.71
CA GLU A 199 2.92 -26.54 18.56
C GLU A 199 2.30 -27.06 17.25
N VAL A 200 1.65 -28.23 17.26
CA VAL A 200 0.96 -28.72 16.05
C VAL A 200 -0.22 -27.82 15.69
N TYR A 201 -1.01 -27.41 16.68
CA TYR A 201 -2.17 -26.54 16.49
C TYR A 201 -1.75 -25.17 15.93
N GLU A 202 -0.75 -24.53 16.53
CA GLU A 202 -0.23 -23.21 16.13
C GLU A 202 0.31 -23.20 14.70
N ARG A 203 0.98 -24.26 14.26
CA ARG A 203 1.52 -24.34 12.89
C ARG A 203 0.41 -24.51 11.88
N LEU A 204 -0.62 -25.29 12.22
CA LEU A 204 -1.79 -25.48 11.36
C LEU A 204 -2.71 -24.25 11.34
N ILE A 205 -2.88 -23.56 12.47
CA ILE A 205 -3.68 -22.32 12.54
C ILE A 205 -2.99 -21.20 11.77
N TYR A 206 -1.66 -21.07 11.84
CA TYR A 206 -0.88 -20.15 11.02
C TYR A 206 -1.16 -20.36 9.52
N LEU A 207 -1.06 -21.59 9.02
CA LEU A 207 -1.36 -21.87 7.60
C LEU A 207 -2.80 -21.52 7.21
N LYS A 208 -3.75 -21.71 8.12
CA LYS A 208 -5.17 -21.43 7.90
C LYS A 208 -5.47 -19.93 7.89
N GLU A 209 -4.99 -19.19 8.87
CA GLU A 209 -5.24 -17.74 9.02
C GLU A 209 -4.68 -16.95 7.85
N TYR A 210 -3.48 -17.33 7.38
CA TYR A 210 -2.82 -16.67 6.25
C TYR A 210 -3.14 -17.32 4.89
N GLN A 211 -4.09 -18.26 4.84
CA GLN A 211 -4.57 -18.93 3.62
C GLN A 211 -3.44 -19.55 2.78
N ILE A 212 -2.44 -20.11 3.44
CA ILE A 212 -1.25 -20.67 2.80
C ILE A 212 -1.57 -22.11 2.38
N GLY A 213 -1.35 -22.43 1.10
CA GLY A 213 -1.47 -23.82 0.60
C GLY A 213 -2.87 -24.43 0.69
N GLY A 214 -3.93 -23.63 0.77
CA GLY A 214 -5.32 -24.12 0.78
C GLY A 214 -5.81 -24.60 2.16
N PHE A 215 -5.18 -24.17 3.26
CA PHE A 215 -5.53 -24.58 4.62
C PHE A 215 -6.79 -23.90 5.19
N GLU A 216 -7.36 -22.91 4.50
CA GLU A 216 -8.55 -22.16 4.95
C GLU A 216 -9.78 -23.05 5.19
N LYS A 217 -9.86 -24.20 4.50
CA LYS A 217 -10.96 -25.17 4.62
C LYS A 217 -10.65 -26.35 5.55
N VAL A 218 -9.45 -26.42 6.12
CA VAL A 218 -9.06 -27.54 6.99
C VAL A 218 -9.67 -27.35 8.39
N ASN A 219 -10.21 -28.43 8.96
CA ASN A 219 -10.60 -28.46 10.36
C ASN A 219 -9.33 -28.66 11.20
N ILE A 220 -8.86 -27.59 11.84
CA ILE A 220 -7.57 -27.57 12.55
C ILE A 220 -7.60 -28.46 13.79
N GLU A 221 -8.70 -28.47 14.54
CA GLU A 221 -8.80 -29.32 15.74
C GLU A 221 -8.79 -30.80 15.39
N GLN A 222 -9.55 -31.18 14.36
CA GLN A 222 -9.57 -32.56 13.87
C GLN A 222 -8.20 -32.96 13.33
N ALA A 223 -7.54 -32.08 12.57
CA ALA A 223 -6.23 -32.35 12.00
C ALA A 223 -5.15 -32.48 13.08
N THR A 224 -5.13 -31.57 14.04
CA THR A 224 -4.23 -31.62 15.20
C THR A 224 -4.39 -32.92 15.96
N THR A 225 -5.63 -33.29 16.28
CA THR A 225 -5.93 -34.52 17.02
C THR A 225 -5.54 -35.76 16.22
N SER A 226 -5.86 -35.81 14.94
CA SER A 226 -5.51 -36.96 14.08
C SER A 226 -4.00 -37.13 13.93
N ILE A 227 -3.26 -36.03 13.80
CA ILE A 227 -1.80 -36.05 13.70
C ILE A 227 -1.20 -36.54 15.02
N LEU A 228 -1.64 -36.02 16.17
CA LEU A 228 -1.10 -36.43 17.48
C LEU A 228 -1.37 -37.90 17.79
N SER A 229 -2.59 -38.38 17.51
CA SER A 229 -2.97 -39.78 17.77
C SER A 229 -2.34 -40.80 16.82
N ALA A 230 -1.73 -40.36 15.72
CA ALA A 230 -1.07 -41.28 14.79
C ALA A 230 0.24 -41.84 15.37
N ASP A 231 0.50 -43.13 15.11
CA ASP A 231 1.82 -43.73 15.33
C ASP A 231 2.82 -43.17 14.30
N LYS A 232 3.84 -42.48 14.79
CA LYS A 232 4.87 -41.78 14.01
C LYS A 232 6.22 -42.48 14.01
N THR A 233 6.34 -43.63 14.67
CA THR A 233 7.62 -44.33 14.90
C THR A 233 8.38 -44.57 13.59
N ASN A 234 7.64 -44.92 12.53
CA ASN A 234 8.20 -45.24 11.22
C ASN A 234 8.11 -44.10 10.19
N TRP A 235 7.71 -42.88 10.60
CA TRP A 235 7.61 -41.77 9.66
C TRP A 235 9.01 -41.31 9.24
N ARG A 236 9.23 -41.25 7.92
CA ARG A 236 10.44 -40.69 7.28
C ARG A 236 10.16 -39.37 6.55
N ASN A 237 8.89 -39.02 6.38
CA ASN A 237 8.42 -37.80 5.73
C ASN A 237 6.96 -37.55 6.13
N LEU A 238 6.39 -36.44 5.65
CA LEU A 238 5.03 -36.01 5.99
C LEU A 238 3.92 -36.67 5.13
N LYS A 239 4.25 -37.54 4.16
CA LYS A 239 3.24 -38.20 3.33
C LYS A 239 2.23 -39.05 4.12
N PRO A 240 2.58 -39.73 5.24
CA PRO A 240 1.60 -40.50 6.02
C PRO A 240 0.40 -39.69 6.50
N ILE A 241 0.53 -38.36 6.65
CA ILE A 241 -0.57 -37.47 7.06
C ILE A 241 -1.77 -37.57 6.12
N THR A 242 -1.54 -37.83 4.83
CA THR A 242 -2.64 -37.95 3.85
C THR A 242 -3.56 -39.14 4.12
N LYS A 243 -3.09 -40.13 4.87
CA LYS A 243 -3.86 -41.32 5.26
C LYS A 243 -4.70 -41.11 6.51
N LEU A 244 -4.48 -40.01 7.26
CA LEU A 244 -5.17 -39.73 8.52
C LEU A 244 -6.60 -39.20 8.35
N ARG A 245 -7.05 -38.99 7.10
CA ARG A 245 -8.41 -38.48 6.77
C ARG A 245 -8.75 -37.17 7.50
N CYS A 246 -7.75 -36.34 7.77
CA CYS A 246 -7.89 -35.07 8.47
C CYS A 246 -8.09 -33.84 7.56
N GLY A 247 -8.49 -34.05 6.30
CA GLY A 247 -8.65 -32.98 5.31
C GLY A 247 -7.33 -32.47 4.69
N ILE A 248 -6.19 -33.05 5.07
CA ILE A 248 -4.88 -32.76 4.49
C ILE A 248 -4.57 -33.79 3.40
N GLY A 249 -4.78 -33.40 2.14
CA GLY A 249 -4.45 -34.21 0.96
C GLY A 249 -3.02 -34.01 0.46
N GLU A 250 -2.63 -34.76 -0.58
CA GLU A 250 -1.27 -34.76 -1.14
C GLU A 250 -0.79 -33.37 -1.58
N ALA A 251 -1.69 -32.57 -2.19
CA ALA A 251 -1.39 -31.20 -2.60
C ALA A 251 -0.92 -30.28 -1.44
N LYS A 252 -1.32 -30.58 -0.21
CA LYS A 252 -0.99 -29.78 0.99
C LYS A 252 0.31 -30.21 1.67
N VAL A 253 0.87 -31.37 1.31
CA VAL A 253 2.06 -31.94 1.97
C VAL A 253 3.29 -31.06 1.76
N ASN A 254 3.44 -30.42 0.59
CA ASN A 254 4.57 -29.53 0.35
C ASN A 254 4.51 -28.26 1.21
N THR A 255 3.32 -27.73 1.47
CA THR A 255 3.12 -26.63 2.41
C THR A 255 3.42 -27.06 3.85
N LEU A 256 3.02 -28.26 4.26
CA LEU A 256 3.33 -28.74 5.62
C LEU A 256 4.83 -28.83 5.90
N LYS A 257 5.65 -29.16 4.90
CA LYS A 257 7.13 -29.21 5.06
C LYS A 257 7.74 -27.87 5.45
N GLN A 258 7.02 -26.76 5.22
CA GLN A 258 7.47 -25.43 5.61
C GLN A 258 7.37 -25.20 7.11
N VAL A 259 6.46 -25.91 7.81
CA VAL A 259 6.16 -25.68 9.23
C VAL A 259 6.36 -26.93 10.09
N PHE A 260 6.64 -28.08 9.46
CA PHE A 260 6.88 -29.35 10.13
C PHE A 260 8.04 -30.13 9.53
N ARG A 261 8.74 -30.88 10.38
CA ARG A 261 9.73 -31.90 10.00
C ARG A 261 9.46 -33.23 10.70
N VAL A 262 10.21 -34.26 10.30
CA VAL A 262 10.08 -35.64 10.82
C VAL A 262 11.41 -36.11 11.41
N GLU A 263 12.03 -35.23 12.18
CA GLU A 263 13.31 -35.43 12.88
C GLU A 263 13.24 -34.66 14.20
#